data_AF-A0A8C6LSH1-F1
#
_entry.id   AF-A0A8C6LSH1-F1
#
_cell.length_a   1.000
_cell.length_b   1.000
_cell.length_c   1.000
_cell.angle_alpha   90.00
_cell.angle_beta   90.00
_cell.angle_gamma   90.00
#
_symmetry.space_group_name_H-M   'P 1'
#
loop_
_entity.id
_entity.type
_entity.pdbx_description
1 polymer ?
#
loop_
_entity_poly.entity_id
_entity_poly.type
_entity_poly.pdbx_seq_one_letter_code
_entity_poly.pdbx_strand_id
1 'polypeptide(L)' 'MAAGSGAPSGQGARSSTSALEASLDRRFEGISNTMEAIQGLSTWCIENKKHHGLIVRYWMKWLKKCE' A
#
# COMPACT_ATOMS: atom_id res chain seq x y z
N MET A 1 -22.89 27.29 -29.81
CA MET A 1 -23.40 26.59 -28.60
C MET A 1 -22.26 25.78 -27.99
N ALA A 2 -22.34 25.56 -26.68
CA ALA A 2 -21.26 25.27 -25.74
C ALA A 2 -20.96 23.76 -25.52
N ALA A 3 -20.05 23.53 -24.56
CA ALA A 3 -19.59 22.28 -23.91
C ALA A 3 -18.53 21.50 -24.71
N GLY A 4 -17.27 21.35 -24.27
CA GLY A 4 -16.70 21.35 -22.93
C GLY A 4 -16.52 19.90 -22.49
N SER A 5 -15.27 19.43 -22.37
CA SER A 5 -14.87 18.25 -21.58
C SER A 5 -13.35 18.20 -21.49
N GLY A 6 -12.78 18.88 -20.49
CA GLY A 6 -11.41 18.67 -20.08
C GLY A 6 -11.31 17.29 -19.41
N ALA A 7 -10.53 16.39 -20.00
CA ALA A 7 -10.23 15.10 -19.40
C ALA A 7 -9.37 15.32 -18.13
N PRO A 8 -9.78 14.82 -16.95
CA PRO A 8 -8.93 14.92 -15.77
C PRO A 8 -7.80 13.90 -15.88
N SER A 9 -6.60 14.36 -16.20
CA SER A 9 -5.34 13.63 -15.98
C SER A 9 -5.12 13.42 -14.48
N GLY A 10 -5.74 12.38 -13.93
CA GLY A 10 -5.61 12.04 -12.49
C GLY A 10 -5.90 10.57 -12.15
N GLN A 11 -6.18 9.72 -13.15
CA GLN A 11 -6.66 8.36 -12.90
C GLN A 11 -5.52 7.35 -12.63
N GLY A 12 -4.32 7.58 -13.17
CA GLY A 12 -3.17 6.67 -13.00
C GLY A 12 -2.61 6.63 -11.57
N ALA A 13 -2.45 7.79 -10.92
CA ALA A 13 -1.86 7.85 -9.57
C ALA A 13 -2.77 7.21 -8.51
N ARG A 14 -4.10 7.43 -8.62
CA ARG A 14 -5.10 6.85 -7.71
C ARG A 14 -5.13 5.33 -7.80
N SER A 15 -5.01 4.80 -9.02
CA SER A 15 -4.99 3.36 -9.29
C SER A 15 -3.75 2.68 -8.69
N SER A 16 -2.58 3.31 -8.83
CA SER A 16 -1.33 2.83 -8.24
C SER A 16 -1.36 2.77 -6.71
N THR A 17 -1.98 3.77 -6.07
CA THR A 17 -2.16 3.78 -4.62
C THR A 17 -3.08 2.66 -4.16
N SER A 18 -4.23 2.46 -4.83
CA SER A 18 -5.15 1.36 -4.48
C SER A 18 -4.53 -0.03 -4.63
N ALA A 19 -3.68 -0.24 -5.65
CA ALA A 19 -2.95 -1.50 -5.82
C ALA A 19 -1.93 -1.75 -4.69
N LEU A 20 -1.29 -0.68 -4.22
CA LEU A 20 -0.34 -0.74 -3.11
C LEU A 20 -1.06 -1.03 -1.78
N GLU A 21 -2.22 -0.42 -1.54
CA GLU A 21 -3.05 -0.69 -0.36
C GLU A 21 -3.52 -2.15 -0.32
N ALA A 22 -4.02 -2.68 -1.43
CA ALA A 22 -4.40 -4.10 -1.52
C ALA A 22 -3.22 -5.06 -1.28
N SER A 23 -2.01 -4.67 -1.71
CA SER A 23 -0.79 -5.44 -1.47
C SER A 23 -0.39 -5.42 0.01
N LEU A 24 -0.57 -4.28 0.69
CA LEU A 24 -0.32 -4.14 2.13
C LEU A 24 -1.27 -5.01 2.95
N ASP A 25 -2.57 -4.98 2.64
CA ASP A 25 -3.56 -5.80 3.37
C ASP A 25 -3.24 -7.29 3.25
N ARG A 26 -2.97 -7.80 2.03
CA ARG A 26 -2.58 -9.20 1.84
C ARG A 26 -1.28 -9.58 2.57
N ARG A 27 -0.30 -8.67 2.59
CA ARG A 27 1.00 -8.92 3.26
C ARG A 27 0.85 -8.95 4.78
N PHE A 28 0.04 -8.07 5.35
CA PHE A 28 -0.17 -8.02 6.79
C PHE A 28 -1.08 -9.13 7.29
N GLU A 29 -2.02 -9.62 6.48
CA GLU A 29 -2.82 -10.80 6.79
C GLU A 29 -1.97 -12.08 6.84
N GLY A 30 -1.02 -12.23 5.92
CA GLY A 30 -0.16 -13.41 5.82
C GLY A 30 1.13 -13.36 6.66
N ILE A 31 1.33 -12.32 7.48
CA ILE A 31 2.57 -12.21 8.26
C ILE A 31 2.59 -13.25 9.38
N SER A 32 3.72 -13.92 9.56
CA SER A 32 3.94 -14.92 10.61
C SER A 32 5.31 -14.73 11.25
N ASN A 33 5.57 -15.44 12.35
CA ASN A 33 6.83 -15.33 13.11
C ASN A 33 8.00 -16.10 12.48
N THR A 34 7.90 -16.52 11.22
CA THR A 34 9.01 -17.17 10.52
C THR A 34 10.00 -16.13 10.01
N MET A 35 11.27 -16.50 9.90
CA MET A 35 12.31 -15.61 9.38
C MET A 35 12.00 -15.18 7.95
N GLU A 36 11.48 -16.09 7.13
CA GLU A 36 11.14 -15.86 5.73
C GLU A 36 10.03 -14.82 5.58
N ALA A 37 8.99 -14.89 6.43
CA ALA A 37 7.90 -13.93 6.41
C ALA A 37 8.38 -12.52 6.82
N ILE A 38 9.17 -12.43 7.89
CA ILE A 38 9.72 -11.17 8.40
C ILE A 38 10.69 -10.55 7.39
N GLN A 39 11.62 -11.34 6.84
CA GLN A 39 12.57 -10.89 5.82
C GLN A 39 11.86 -10.48 4.52
N GLY A 40 10.90 -11.27 4.07
CA GLY A 40 10.12 -10.98 2.87
C GLY A 40 9.35 -9.66 2.98
N LEU A 41 8.82 -9.33 4.17
CA LEU A 41 8.20 -8.03 4.41
C LEU A 41 9.25 -6.91 4.44
N SER A 42 10.35 -7.10 5.17
CA SER A 42 11.42 -6.10 5.30
C SER A 42 11.99 -5.69 3.94
N THR A 43 12.35 -6.67 3.10
CA THR A 43 12.86 -6.44 1.74
C THR A 43 11.86 -5.66 0.89
N TRP A 44 10.58 -6.03 0.93
CA TRP A 44 9.55 -5.34 0.17
C TRP A 44 9.34 -3.88 0.63
N CYS A 45 9.42 -3.62 1.93
CA CYS A 45 9.36 -2.25 2.46
C CYS A 45 10.52 -1.39 1.95
N ILE A 46 11.74 -1.95 1.85
CA ILE A 46 12.92 -1.27 1.33
C ILE A 46 12.75 -0.94 -0.16
N GLU A 47 12.26 -1.89 -0.96
CA GLU A 47 11.97 -1.69 -2.39
C GLU A 47 10.91 -0.60 -2.62
N ASN A 48 9.92 -0.52 -1.73
CA ASN A 48 8.81 0.42 -1.81
C ASN A 48 9.01 1.68 -0.94
N LYS A 49 10.24 2.00 -0.54
CA LYS A 49 10.56 3.11 0.39
C LYS A 49 10.01 4.48 -0.02
N LYS A 50 9.76 4.72 -1.31
CA LYS A 50 9.07 5.93 -1.83
C LYS A 50 7.66 6.12 -1.24
N HIS A 51 7.05 5.04 -0.75
CA HIS A 51 5.72 5.01 -0.15
C HIS A 51 5.76 4.77 1.38
N HIS A 52 6.90 4.98 2.04
CA HIS A 52 7.09 4.70 3.47
C HIS A 52 5.97 5.26 4.37
N GLY A 53 5.50 6.49 4.12
CA GLY A 53 4.43 7.09 4.92
C GLY A 53 3.11 6.30 4.85
N LEU A 54 2.75 5.76 3.69
CA LEU A 54 1.57 4.92 3.54
C LEU A 54 1.75 3.56 4.23
N ILE A 55 2.92 2.95 4.05
CA ILE A 55 3.28 1.65 4.65
C ILE A 55 3.15 1.73 6.18
N VAL A 56 3.77 2.74 6.81
CA VAL A 56 3.74 2.94 8.26
C VAL A 56 2.31 3.21 8.76
N ARG A 57 1.54 4.04 8.05
CA ARG A 57 0.15 4.33 8.44
C ARG A 57 -0.72 3.06 8.41
N TYR A 58 -0.58 2.23 7.39
CA TYR A 58 -1.32 0.97 7.28
C TYR A 58 -0.84 -0.07 8.31
N TRP A 59 0.47 -0.14 8.58
CA TRP A 59 1.03 -0.98 9.65
C TRP A 59 0.40 -0.65 10.99
N MET A 60 0.35 0.64 11.38
CA MET A 60 -0.28 1.07 12.63
C MET A 60 -1.78 0.76 12.68
N LYS A 61 -2.48 0.80 11.53
CA LYS A 61 -3.90 0.39 11.45
C LYS A 61 -4.06 -1.11 11.69
N TRP A 62 -3.17 -1.93 11.11
CA TRP A 62 -3.19 -3.38 11.27
C TRP A 62 -2.79 -3.82 12.68
N LEU A 63 -1.78 -3.17 13.27
CA LEU A 63 -1.33 -3.47 14.64
C LEU A 63 -2.46 -3.36 15.66
N LYS A 64 -3.34 -2.36 15.53
CA LYS A 64 -4.55 -2.18 16.36
C LYS A 64 -5.60 -3.28 16.21
N LYS A 65 -5.56 -4.06 15.12
CA LYS A 65 -6.47 -5.21 14.91
C LYS A 65 -5.92 -6.49 15.54
N CYS A 66 -4.63 -6.53 15.84
CA CYS A 66 -3.95 -7.70 16.39
C CYS A 66 -3.93 -7.69 17.93
N GLU A 67 -4.73 -6.83 18.57
CA GLU A 67 -5.00 -6.83 20.01
C GLU A 67 -6.04 -7.88 20.40
#